data_AF-A0AAW6CWR9-F1
#
_entry.id   AF-A0AAW6CWR9-F1
#
_cell.length_a   1.000
_cell.length_b   1.000
_cell.length_c   1.000
_cell.angle_alpha   90.00
_cell.angle_beta   90.00
_cell.angle_gamma   90.00
#
_symmetry.space_group_name_H-M   'P 1'
#
loop_
_entity.id
_entity.type
_entity.pdbx_description
1 polymer ?
#
loop_
_entity_poly.entity_id
_entity_poly.type
_entity_poly.pdbx_seq_one_letter_code
_entity_poly.pdbx_strand_id
1 'polypeptide(L)'
;MSEVTKRALEQSLKNLLLKKPLTKITINDITEDCGINRMTFYYHFKDIYDLVEWSCLEDARKALEEKKTHDTWQEGFLNIFEAVLANKPFIMNVYRCVDREQVEKYLKPLTDGL
;
A
#
# COMPACT_ATOMS: atom_id res chain seq x y z
N MET A 1 12.10 -1.68 18.51
CA MET A 1 12.94 -1.62 17.30
C MET A 1 12.57 -0.36 16.53
N SER A 2 13.50 0.31 15.83
CA SER A 2 13.29 1.67 15.35
C SER A 2 12.47 1.74 14.06
N GLU A 3 11.34 2.46 14.10
CA GLU A 3 10.57 2.85 12.91
C GLU A 3 11.40 3.66 11.91
N VAL A 4 12.47 4.31 12.38
CA VAL A 4 13.43 5.03 11.54
C VAL A 4 14.12 4.08 10.56
N THR A 5 14.51 2.88 11.02
CA THR A 5 15.18 1.88 10.17
C THR A 5 14.23 1.34 9.11
N LYS A 6 12.96 1.08 9.45
CA LYS A 6 11.95 0.64 8.46
C LYS A 6 11.75 1.69 7.36
N ARG A 7 11.65 2.96 7.73
CA ARG A 7 11.51 4.08 6.78
C ARG A 7 12.76 4.28 5.92
N ALA A 8 13.95 4.06 6.47
CA ALA A 8 15.19 4.10 5.69
C ALA A 8 15.22 2.99 4.62
N LEU A 9 14.81 1.77 4.99
CA LEU A 9 14.68 0.63 4.08
C LEU A 9 13.62 0.88 2.99
N GLU A 10 12.47 1.43 3.34
CA GLU A 10 11.43 1.87 2.40
C GLU A 10 11.98 2.89 1.40
N GLN A 11 12.67 3.93 1.89
CA GLN A 11 13.22 4.97 1.03
C GLN A 11 14.27 4.41 0.06
N SER A 12 15.13 3.52 0.54
CA SER A 12 16.13 2.84 -0.29
C SER A 12 15.48 2.00 -1.39
N LEU A 13 14.46 1.20 -1.05
CA LEU A 13 13.68 0.44 -2.01
C LEU A 13 13.05 1.35 -3.07
N LYS A 14 12.41 2.45 -2.68
CA LYS A 14 11.82 3.44 -3.60
C LYS A 14 12.88 4.03 -4.54
N ASN A 15 14.05 4.40 -4.01
CA ASN A 15 15.15 4.94 -4.82
C ASN A 15 15.70 3.92 -5.84
N LEU A 16 15.78 2.65 -5.45
CA LEU A 16 16.25 1.58 -6.33
C LEU A 16 15.22 1.24 -7.42
N LEU A 17 13.92 1.30 -7.10
CA LEU A 17 12.83 1.10 -8.05
C LEU A 17 12.80 2.16 -9.16
N LEU A 18 13.32 3.37 -8.91
CA LEU A 18 13.50 4.39 -9.95
C LEU A 18 14.60 4.03 -10.97
N LYS A 19 15.51 3.12 -10.61
CA LYS A 19 16.71 2.77 -11.41
C LYS A 19 16.60 1.42 -12.09
N LYS A 20 15.91 0.45 -11.49
CA LYS A 20 15.80 -0.92 -11.99
C LYS A 20 14.50 -1.60 -11.53
N PRO A 21 13.97 -2.57 -12.29
CA PRO A 21 12.75 -3.30 -11.91
C PRO A 21 12.97 -4.11 -10.63
N LEU A 22 11.88 -4.32 -9.86
CA LEU A 22 11.89 -5.05 -8.58
C LEU A 22 12.60 -6.41 -8.66
N THR A 23 12.40 -7.16 -9.75
CA THR A 23 13.01 -8.48 -9.97
C THR A 23 14.54 -8.47 -10.06
N LYS A 24 15.15 -7.29 -10.19
CA LYS A 24 16.60 -7.06 -10.21
C LYS A 24 17.13 -6.37 -8.96
N ILE A 25 16.25 -6.05 -8.00
CA ILE A 25 16.63 -5.48 -6.71
C ILE A 25 16.85 -6.63 -5.74
N THR A 26 17.99 -6.60 -5.07
CA THR A 26 18.36 -7.58 -4.05
C THR A 26 18.35 -6.93 -2.67
N ILE A 27 18.28 -7.76 -1.63
CA ILE A 27 18.43 -7.30 -0.25
C ILE A 27 19.80 -6.62 -0.05
N ASN A 28 20.85 -7.11 -0.73
CA ASN A 28 22.17 -6.46 -0.70
C ASN A 28 22.11 -5.02 -1.18
N ASP A 29 21.49 -4.76 -2.33
CA ASP A 29 21.37 -3.41 -2.88
C ASP A 29 20.75 -2.44 -1.87
N ILE A 30 19.68 -2.87 -1.19
CA ILE A 30 18.96 -2.07 -0.20
C ILE A 30 19.83 -1.85 1.04
N THR A 31 20.47 -2.91 1.54
CA THR A 31 21.28 -2.82 2.76
C THR A 31 22.56 -2.01 2.57
N GLU A 32 23.17 -2.07 1.38
CA GLU A 32 24.33 -1.26 1.02
C GLU A 32 23.97 0.22 0.92
N ASP A 33 22.85 0.56 0.27
CA ASP A 33 22.36 1.93 0.16
C ASP A 33 21.98 2.52 1.53
N CYS A 34 21.47 1.69 2.45
CA CYS A 34 21.22 2.10 3.84
C CYS A 34 22.45 2.07 4.76
N GLY A 35 23.58 1.49 4.33
CA GLY A 35 24.77 1.30 5.18
C GLY A 35 24.54 0.38 6.39
N ILE A 36 23.62 -0.60 6.27
CA ILE A 36 23.29 -1.55 7.34
C ILE A 36 23.67 -2.98 6.96
N ASN A 37 23.71 -3.88 7.95
CA ASN A 37 23.93 -5.29 7.67
C ASN A 37 22.63 -6.00 7.23
N ARG A 38 22.77 -7.14 6.53
CA ARG A 38 21.62 -7.94 6.09
C ARG A 38 20.78 -8.52 7.23
N MET A 39 21.39 -8.83 8.37
CA MET A 39 20.65 -9.35 9.53
C MET A 39 19.70 -8.28 10.09
N THR A 40 20.05 -7.00 10.01
CA THR A 40 19.19 -5.89 10.36
C THR A 40 18.00 -5.82 9.42
N PHE A 41 18.18 -6.03 8.11
CA PHE A 41 17.03 -6.18 7.19
C PHE A 41 16.09 -7.29 7.66
N TYR A 42 16.62 -8.49 7.90
CA TYR A 42 15.82 -9.65 8.28
C TYR A 42 15.16 -9.55 9.66
N TYR A 43 15.64 -8.64 10.51
CA TYR A 43 15.00 -8.32 11.78
C TYR A 43 13.69 -7.53 11.57
N HIS A 44 13.58 -6.78 10.46
CA HIS A 44 12.40 -5.99 10.11
C HIS A 44 11.48 -6.68 9.09
N PHE A 45 12.03 -7.34 8.08
CA PHE A 45 11.30 -7.88 6.94
C PHE A 45 11.81 -9.26 6.55
N LYS A 46 10.90 -10.17 6.19
CA LYS A 46 11.25 -11.54 5.81
C LYS A 46 11.97 -11.60 4.47
N ASP A 47 11.53 -10.78 3.53
CA ASP A 47 12.07 -10.66 2.18
C ASP A 47 11.72 -9.29 1.57
N ILE A 48 12.03 -9.11 0.29
CA ILE A 48 11.77 -7.86 -0.43
C ILE A 48 10.28 -7.60 -0.63
N TYR A 49 9.44 -8.62 -0.70
CA TYR A 49 8.00 -8.45 -0.92
C TYR A 49 7.29 -8.00 0.36
N ASP A 50 7.72 -8.51 1.52
CA ASP A 50 7.27 -8.04 2.84
C ASP A 50 7.56 -6.53 3.03
N LEU A 51 8.74 -6.07 2.60
CA LEU A 51 9.07 -4.64 2.59
C LEU A 51 8.19 -3.84 1.62
N VAL A 52 7.90 -4.38 0.43
CA VAL A 52 7.01 -3.72 -0.55
C VAL A 52 5.60 -3.57 0.01
N GLU A 53 5.02 -4.65 0.54
CA GLU A 53 3.68 -4.64 1.12
C GLU A 53 3.58 -3.62 2.26
N TRP A 54 4.55 -3.64 3.18
CA TRP A 54 4.61 -2.67 4.26
C TRP A 54 4.72 -1.23 3.75
N SER A 55 5.55 -0.99 2.74
CA SER A 55 5.71 0.34 2.12
C SER A 55 4.41 0.84 1.50
N CYS A 56 3.67 -0.03 0.80
CA CYS A 56 2.36 0.32 0.22
C CYS A 56 1.33 0.66 1.28
N LEU A 57 1.26 -0.11 2.38
CA LEU A 57 0.35 0.16 3.49
C LEU A 57 0.69 1.47 4.20
N GLU A 58 1.97 1.75 4.42
CA GLU A 58 2.41 2.99 5.05
C GLU A 58 2.14 4.22 4.17
N ASP A 59 2.35 4.12 2.85
CA ASP A 59 1.96 5.18 1.91
C ASP A 59 0.45 5.39 1.88
N ALA A 60 -0.34 4.32 1.86
CA ALA A 60 -1.80 4.42 1.93
C ALA A 60 -2.27 5.06 3.23
N ARG A 61 -1.66 4.71 4.38
CA ARG A 61 -1.95 5.31 5.68
C ARG A 61 -1.64 6.81 5.68
N LYS A 62 -0.45 7.21 5.19
CA LYS A 62 -0.07 8.63 5.07
C LYS A 62 -1.03 9.38 4.15
N ALA A 63 -1.36 8.82 2.98
CA ALA A 63 -2.30 9.45 2.05
C ALA A 63 -3.72 9.60 2.63
N LEU A 64 -4.17 8.64 3.45
CA LEU A 64 -5.46 8.72 4.15
C LEU A 64 -5.44 9.72 5.30
N GLU A 65 -4.31 9.84 6.02
CA GLU A 65 -4.13 10.84 7.07
C GLU A 65 -4.01 12.26 6.52
N GLU A 66 -3.31 12.45 5.40
CA GLU A 66 -3.21 13.73 4.70
C GLU A 66 -4.53 14.18 4.07
N LYS A 67 -5.47 13.25 3.84
CA LYS A 67 -6.83 13.53 3.37
C LYS A 67 -7.87 13.67 4.49
N LYS A 68 -7.47 13.70 5.77
CA LYS A 68 -8.39 13.92 6.91
C LYS A 68 -8.80 15.38 7.13
N THR A 69 -8.36 16.31 6.30
CA THR A 69 -8.99 17.63 6.21
C THR A 69 -10.00 17.59 5.09
N HIS A 70 -11.30 17.48 5.41
CA HIS A 70 -12.41 18.29 4.86
C HIS A 70 -13.76 17.76 5.40
N ASP A 71 -14.57 18.70 5.91
CA ASP A 71 -15.54 18.56 7.02
C ASP A 71 -16.86 17.83 6.76
N THR A 72 -17.01 16.98 5.73
CA THR A 72 -18.32 16.31 5.52
C THR A 72 -18.24 14.87 5.06
N TRP A 73 -18.99 14.01 5.77
CA TRP A 73 -19.20 12.61 5.37
C TRP A 73 -19.78 12.50 3.95
N GLN A 74 -20.46 13.55 3.45
CA GLN A 74 -20.94 13.63 2.07
C GLN A 74 -19.80 13.67 1.03
N GLU A 75 -18.68 14.35 1.28
CA GLU A 75 -17.52 14.36 0.37
C GLU A 75 -16.75 13.04 0.43
N GLY A 76 -16.65 12.42 1.61
CA GLY A 76 -16.11 11.07 1.74
C GLY A 76 -16.91 10.05 0.92
N PHE A 77 -18.24 10.17 0.98
CA PHE A 77 -19.15 9.33 0.20
C PHE A 77 -19.06 9.60 -1.31
N LEU A 78 -18.92 10.88 -1.70
CA LEU A 78 -18.76 11.27 -3.10
C LEU A 78 -17.45 10.72 -3.69
N ASN A 79 -16.35 10.76 -2.95
CA ASN A 79 -15.06 10.21 -3.36
C ASN A 79 -15.12 8.70 -3.61
N ILE A 80 -15.90 7.95 -2.83
CA ILE A 80 -16.13 6.52 -3.07
C ILE A 80 -16.82 6.32 -4.42
N PHE A 81 -17.86 7.10 -4.71
CA PHE A 81 -18.54 7.02 -6.02
C PHE A 81 -17.64 7.45 -7.18
N GLU A 82 -16.83 8.48 -7.01
CA GLU A 82 -15.86 8.90 -8.02
C GLU A 82 -14.80 7.81 -8.29
N ALA A 83 -14.29 7.16 -7.26
CA ALA A 83 -13.34 6.05 -7.40
C ALA A 83 -13.96 4.83 -8.10
N VAL A 84 -15.23 4.53 -7.82
CA VAL A 84 -16.00 3.47 -8.48
C VAL A 84 -16.28 3.84 -9.95
N LEU A 85 -16.62 5.10 -10.23
CA LEU A 85 -16.86 5.61 -11.58
C LEU A 85 -15.59 5.65 -12.44
N ALA A 86 -14.45 6.05 -11.86
CA ALA A 86 -13.16 6.05 -12.54
C ALA A 86 -12.74 4.63 -12.96
N ASN A 87 -13.16 3.61 -12.21
CA ASN A 87 -12.86 2.19 -12.48
C ASN A 87 -14.05 1.40 -13.03
N LYS A 88 -14.99 2.08 -13.68
CA LYS A 88 -16.25 1.51 -14.16
C LYS A 88 -16.11 0.19 -14.96
N PRO A 89 -15.14 -0.01 -15.86
CA PRO A 89 -15.01 -1.28 -16.59
C PRO A 89 -14.65 -2.46 -15.68
N PHE A 90 -13.82 -2.22 -14.66
CA PHE A 90 -13.40 -3.23 -13.69
C PHE A 90 -14.57 -3.62 -12.77
N ILE A 91 -15.24 -2.62 -12.19
CA ILE A 91 -16.38 -2.84 -11.29
C ILE A 91 -17.53 -3.56 -12.02
N MET A 92 -17.84 -3.17 -13.26
CA MET A 92 -18.90 -3.81 -14.04
C MET A 92 -18.57 -5.25 -14.45
N ASN A 93 -17.29 -5.58 -14.66
CA ASN A 93 -16.87 -6.96 -14.94
C ASN A 93 -16.91 -7.83 -13.68
N VAL A 94 -16.51 -7.29 -12.52
CA VAL A 94 -16.63 -7.99 -11.23
C VAL A 94 -18.11 -8.25 -10.90
N TYR A 95 -18.98 -7.23 -11.04
CA TYR A 95 -20.41 -7.35 -10.75
C TYR A 95 -21.13 -8.36 -11.66
N ARG A 96 -20.64 -8.59 -12.89
CA ARG A 96 -21.22 -9.56 -13.85
C ARG A 96 -20.76 -11.00 -13.62
N CYS A 97 -19.64 -11.21 -12.92
CA CYS A 97 -19.02 -12.52 -12.77
C CYS A 97 -19.00 -13.03 -11.32
N VAL A 98 -19.33 -12.17 -10.36
CA VAL A 98 -19.22 -12.48 -8.94
C VAL A 98 -20.58 -12.31 -8.27
N ASP A 99 -20.99 -13.33 -7.51
CA ASP A 99 -22.28 -13.34 -6.81
C ASP A 99 -22.30 -12.28 -5.69
N ARG A 100 -23.50 -11.76 -5.41
CA ARG A 100 -23.68 -10.59 -4.53
C ARG A 100 -23.08 -10.79 -3.14
N GLU A 101 -23.22 -11.99 -2.58
CA GLU A 101 -22.70 -12.36 -1.26
C GLU A 101 -21.17 -12.20 -1.17
N GLN A 102 -20.47 -12.52 -2.26
CA GLN A 102 -19.01 -12.42 -2.32
C GLN A 102 -18.58 -10.95 -2.36
N VAL A 103 -19.32 -10.12 -3.11
CA VAL A 103 -19.08 -8.66 -3.18
C VAL A 103 -19.31 -8.00 -1.82
N GLU A 104 -20.39 -8.37 -1.12
CA GLU A 104 -20.69 -7.86 0.22
C GLU A 104 -19.60 -8.22 1.24
N LYS A 105 -18.97 -9.40 1.11
CA LYS A 105 -17.85 -9.82 1.96
C LYS A 105 -16.61 -8.92 1.81
N TYR A 106 -16.38 -8.37 0.62
CA TYR A 106 -15.26 -7.44 0.37
C TYR A 106 -15.57 -6.01 0.83
N LEU A 107 -16.84 -5.60 0.73
CA LEU A 107 -17.25 -4.22 1.03
C LEU A 107 -17.53 -4.00 2.51
N LYS A 108 -18.09 -4.98 3.24
CA LYS A 108 -18.43 -4.85 4.68
C LYS A 108 -17.29 -4.33 5.54
N PRO A 109 -16.07 -4.89 5.49
CA PRO A 109 -14.96 -4.43 6.33
C PRO A 109 -14.51 -2.99 6.02
N LEU A 110 -14.79 -2.49 4.82
CA LEU A 110 -14.46 -1.13 4.39
C LEU A 110 -15.51 -0.12 4.84
N THR A 111 -16.76 -0.57 5.04
CA THR A 111 -17.88 0.27 5.47
C THR A 111 -18.19 0.17 6.96
N ASP A 112 -17.79 -0.90 7.65
CA ASP A 112 -18.08 -1.15 9.07
C ASP A 112 -17.38 -0.15 10.02
N GLY A 113 -16.47 0.68 9.51
CA GLY A 113 -15.74 1.72 10.27
C GLY A 113 -16.06 3.17 9.86
N LEU A 114 -17.05 3.38 8.99
CA LEU A 114 -17.63 4.68 8.63
C LEU A 114 -18.89 4.95 9.47
#